data_AF-A0A956C5D0-F1
#
_entry.id   AF-A0A956C5D0-F1
#
_cell.length_a   1.000
_cell.length_b   1.000
_cell.length_c   1.000
_cell.angle_alpha   90.00
_cell.angle_beta   90.00
_cell.angle_gamma   90.00
#
_symmetry.space_group_name_H-M   'P 1'
#
loop_
_entity.id
_entity.type
_entity.pdbx_description
1 polymer ?
#
loop_
_entity_poly.entity_id
_entity_poly.type
_entity_poly.pdbx_seq_one_letter_code
_entity_poly.pdbx_strand_id
1 'polypeptide(L)'
;MLPNPLTAHELDGLADKHEEIRRLRAHPELPVAEVRAAMAELARRFPGALRELDRLDPERLDARLRALSRARSSGHAEPWMTAQVAYHHATRGALDAKRWLAGRRPRPIDASTREAFVRDPAVAGAAQQWRDHLAEIAAPPGGRLLPLTLARVASAMGVTVAEVRELVLP
;
A
#
# COMPACT_ATOMS: atom_id res chain seq x y z
N MET A 1 -11.46 -15.93 3.63
CA MET A 1 -10.19 -16.41 4.20
C MET A 1 -9.60 -15.24 4.96
N LEU A 2 -9.50 -15.29 6.29
CA LEU A 2 -8.88 -14.20 7.04
C LEU A 2 -7.43 -14.03 6.54
N PRO A 3 -6.89 -12.79 6.46
CA PRO A 3 -5.51 -12.60 6.09
C PRO A 3 -4.62 -13.41 7.05
N ASN A 4 -3.61 -14.08 6.50
CA ASN A 4 -2.61 -14.79 7.28
C ASN A 4 -2.01 -13.86 8.35
N PRO A 5 -1.56 -14.40 9.50
CA PRO A 5 -0.85 -13.60 10.48
C PRO A 5 0.32 -12.87 9.81
N LEU A 6 0.52 -11.60 10.18
CA LEU A 6 1.62 -10.81 9.62
C LEU A 6 2.96 -11.46 9.93
N THR A 7 3.82 -11.49 8.92
CA THR A 7 5.20 -11.94 9.07
C THR A 7 6.03 -10.90 9.83
N ALA A 8 7.13 -11.34 10.45
CA ALA A 8 8.09 -10.42 11.06
C ALA A 8 8.57 -9.36 10.06
N HIS A 9 8.83 -9.75 8.81
CA HIS A 9 9.25 -8.82 7.76
C HIS A 9 8.20 -7.73 7.44
N GLU A 10 6.91 -8.06 7.47
CA GLU A 10 5.84 -7.07 7.25
C GLU A 10 5.71 -6.09 8.41
N LEU A 11 5.83 -6.57 9.65
CA LEU A 11 5.90 -5.72 10.84
C LEU A 11 7.16 -4.84 10.82
N ASP A 12 8.27 -5.39 10.33
CA ASP A 12 9.53 -4.66 10.15
C ASP A 12 9.35 -3.50 9.17
N GLY A 13 8.83 -3.79 7.98
CA GLY A 13 8.53 -2.78 6.97
C GLY A 13 7.56 -1.70 7.47
N LEU A 14 6.54 -2.04 8.28
CA LEU A 14 5.66 -1.03 8.87
C LEU A 14 6.37 -0.13 9.87
N ALA A 15 7.27 -0.65 10.72
CA ALA A 15 7.99 0.22 11.64
C ALA A 15 9.02 1.08 10.92
N ASP A 16 9.75 0.53 9.94
CA ASP A 16 10.66 1.30 9.08
C ASP A 16 9.93 2.51 8.47
N LYS A 17 8.70 2.31 7.96
CA LYS A 17 7.87 3.39 7.40
C LYS A 17 7.63 4.50 8.44
N HIS A 18 7.22 4.14 9.65
CA HIS A 18 6.87 5.11 10.69
C HIS A 18 8.11 5.77 11.29
N GLU A 19 9.23 5.05 11.42
CA GLU A 19 10.51 5.61 11.84
C GLU A 19 11.04 6.61 10.82
N GLU A 20 10.92 6.32 9.53
CA GLU A 20 11.29 7.24 8.46
C GLU A 20 10.39 8.49 8.44
N ILE A 21 9.08 8.34 8.66
CA ILE A 21 8.17 9.49 8.85
C ILE A 21 8.63 10.35 10.03
N ARG A 22 8.97 9.73 11.17
CA ARG A 22 9.46 10.43 12.35
C ARG A 22 10.77 11.18 12.06
N ARG A 23 11.71 10.52 11.38
CA ARG A 23 13.00 11.09 10.97
C ARG A 23 12.80 12.32 10.07
N LEU A 24 12.00 12.20 9.03
CA LEU A 24 11.75 13.31 8.09
C LEU A 24 11.08 14.52 8.75
N ARG A 25 10.27 14.31 9.79
CA ARG A 25 9.68 15.41 10.57
C ARG A 25 10.65 16.07 11.53
N ALA A 26 11.60 15.31 12.08
CA ALA A 26 12.52 15.78 13.11
C ALA A 26 13.68 16.63 12.57
N HIS A 27 13.96 16.57 11.26
CA HIS A 27 15.16 17.17 10.66
C HIS A 27 14.84 18.23 9.59
N PRO A 28 14.34 19.42 10.00
CA PRO A 28 14.11 20.53 9.08
C PRO A 28 15.41 21.06 8.42
N GLU A 29 16.57 20.74 9.00
CA GLU A 29 17.90 21.15 8.53
C GLU A 29 18.47 20.31 7.38
N LEU A 30 17.82 19.20 7.00
CA LEU A 30 18.29 18.38 5.87
C LEU A 30 18.25 19.18 4.56
N PRO A 31 19.23 18.98 3.66
CA PRO A 31 19.18 19.56 2.32
C PRO A 31 17.88 19.16 1.60
N VAL A 32 17.24 20.14 0.95
CA VAL A 32 15.94 19.93 0.25
C VAL A 32 16.00 18.77 -0.75
N ALA A 33 17.13 18.57 -1.43
CA ALA A 33 17.33 17.47 -2.36
C ALA A 33 17.26 16.09 -1.67
N GLU A 34 17.85 15.96 -0.47
CA GLU A 34 17.84 14.73 0.31
C GLU A 34 16.44 14.42 0.84
N VAL A 35 15.74 15.43 1.36
CA VAL A 35 14.35 15.28 1.82
C VAL A 35 13.45 14.81 0.68
N ARG A 36 13.58 15.41 -0.51
CA ARG A 36 12.79 15.01 -1.69
C ARG A 36 13.10 13.57 -2.12
N ALA A 37 14.37 13.17 -2.12
CA ALA A 37 14.76 11.80 -2.47
C ALA A 37 14.20 10.78 -1.46
N ALA A 38 14.29 11.09 -0.16
CA ALA A 38 13.75 10.24 0.90
C ALA A 38 12.22 10.15 0.85
N MET A 39 11.51 11.26 0.63
CA MET A 39 10.06 11.27 0.43
C MET A 39 9.64 10.46 -0.79
N ALA A 40 10.37 10.57 -1.91
CA ALA A 40 10.09 9.79 -3.11
C ALA A 40 10.26 8.29 -2.87
N GLU A 41 11.33 7.89 -2.18
CA GLU A 41 11.57 6.49 -1.81
C GLU A 41 10.52 5.96 -0.83
N LEU A 42 10.17 6.75 0.19
CA LEU A 42 9.11 6.43 1.15
C LEU A 42 7.77 6.21 0.43
N ALA A 43 7.38 7.11 -0.48
CA ALA A 43 6.15 7.00 -1.26
C ALA A 43 6.14 5.79 -2.21
N ARG A 44 7.30 5.46 -2.78
CA ARG A 44 7.48 4.29 -3.66
C ARG A 44 7.31 2.98 -2.89
N ARG A 45 7.89 2.88 -1.69
CA ARG A 45 7.77 1.69 -0.82
C ARG A 45 6.39 1.56 -0.19
N PHE A 46 5.80 2.69 0.23
CA PHE A 46 4.58 2.73 1.03
C PHE A 46 3.59 3.75 0.45
N PRO A 47 2.69 3.30 -0.45
CA PRO A 47 1.69 4.19 -1.05
C PRO A 47 0.83 4.87 0.02
N GLY A 48 0.78 6.21 0.00
CA GLY A 48 0.05 7.01 0.98
C GLY A 48 0.88 7.53 2.15
N ALA A 49 2.15 7.10 2.30
CA ALA A 49 3.00 7.52 3.41
C ALA A 49 3.25 9.05 3.47
N LEU A 50 3.24 9.76 2.34
CA LEU A 50 3.35 11.23 2.34
C LEU A 50 2.15 11.90 2.99
N ARG A 51 0.94 11.35 2.84
CA ARG A 51 -0.23 11.87 3.55
C ARG A 51 -0.09 11.67 5.05
N GLU A 52 0.45 10.52 5.48
CA GLU A 52 0.75 10.27 6.89
C GLU A 52 1.84 11.22 7.40
N LEU A 53 2.90 11.45 6.62
CA LEU A 53 3.95 12.42 6.91
C LEU A 53 3.38 13.82 7.15
N ASP A 54 2.37 14.23 6.38
CA ASP A 54 1.75 15.56 6.54
C ASP A 54 0.74 15.64 7.69
N ARG A 55 -0.02 14.56 7.95
CA ARG A 55 -1.27 14.64 8.75
C ARG A 55 -1.30 13.81 10.03
N LEU A 56 -0.45 12.80 10.15
CA LEU A 56 -0.48 11.91 11.31
C LEU A 56 -0.06 12.70 12.56
N ASP A 57 -0.86 12.67 13.61
CA ASP A 57 -0.49 13.31 14.87
C ASP A 57 0.80 12.67 15.47
N PRO A 58 1.74 13.46 16.05
CA PRO A 58 2.97 12.92 16.64
C PRO A 58 2.73 11.87 17.75
N GLU A 59 1.75 12.07 18.63
CA GLU A 59 1.44 11.11 19.69
C GLU A 59 0.89 9.80 19.10
N ARG A 60 0.08 9.91 18.04
CA ARG A 60 -0.43 8.75 17.30
C ARG A 60 0.69 8.01 16.57
N LEU A 61 1.68 8.71 16.03
CA LEU A 61 2.87 8.11 15.42
C LEU A 61 3.66 7.30 16.45
N ASP A 62 3.93 7.87 17.64
CA ASP A 62 4.62 7.17 18.71
C ASP A 62 3.82 5.98 19.26
N ALA A 63 2.49 6.12 19.36
CA ALA A 63 1.61 5.02 19.75
C ALA A 63 1.69 3.84 18.76
N ARG A 64 1.72 4.12 17.45
CA ARG A 64 1.90 3.09 16.41
C ARG A 64 3.27 2.41 16.50
N LEU A 65 4.34 3.16 16.74
CA LEU A 65 5.68 2.58 16.92
C LEU A 65 5.73 1.66 18.15
N ARG A 66 5.16 2.07 19.28
CA ARG A 66 5.03 1.20 20.47
C ARG A 66 4.20 -0.05 20.17
N ALA A 67 3.09 0.08 19.45
CA ALA A 67 2.25 -1.04 19.06
C ALA A 67 3.00 -2.04 18.17
N LEU A 68 3.76 -1.57 17.18
CA LEU A 68 4.59 -2.42 16.31
C LEU A 68 5.67 -3.14 17.11
N SER A 69 6.33 -2.46 18.06
CA SER A 69 7.29 -3.11 18.95
C SER A 69 6.67 -4.24 19.77
N ARG A 70 5.45 -4.04 20.30
CA ARG A 70 4.71 -5.10 21.01
C ARG A 70 4.37 -6.26 20.08
N ALA A 71 3.83 -5.97 18.90
CA ALA A 71 3.45 -6.98 17.91
C ALA A 71 4.65 -7.85 17.46
N ARG A 72 5.84 -7.25 17.29
CA ARG A 72 7.08 -7.99 17.00
C ARG A 72 7.45 -8.96 18.12
N SER A 73 7.21 -8.58 19.37
CA SER A 73 7.57 -9.39 20.54
C SER A 73 6.54 -10.50 20.82
N SER A 74 5.25 -10.20 20.63
CA SER A 74 4.15 -11.10 20.98
C SER A 74 3.61 -11.91 19.81
N GLY A 75 3.92 -11.55 18.57
CA GLY A 75 3.30 -12.08 17.36
C GLY A 75 1.86 -11.61 17.10
N HIS A 76 1.29 -10.77 17.97
CA HIS A 76 -0.10 -10.33 17.88
C HIS A 76 -0.19 -8.97 17.17
N ALA A 77 -0.62 -8.98 15.90
CA ALA A 77 -0.84 -7.76 15.13
C ALA A 77 -2.20 -7.13 15.44
N GLU A 78 -2.22 -5.80 15.55
CA GLU A 78 -3.47 -5.03 15.66
C GLU A 78 -4.14 -4.90 14.27
N PRO A 79 -5.48 -4.75 14.18
CA PRO A 79 -6.20 -4.73 12.90
C PRO A 79 -5.70 -3.69 11.89
N TRP A 80 -5.23 -2.53 12.37
CA TRP A 80 -4.69 -1.49 11.49
C TRP A 80 -3.38 -1.90 10.83
N MET A 81 -2.56 -2.74 11.48
CA MET A 81 -1.31 -3.24 10.90
C MET A 81 -1.62 -4.14 9.71
N THR A 82 -2.55 -5.08 9.90
CA THR A 82 -3.03 -5.99 8.86
C THR A 82 -3.64 -5.20 7.70
N ALA A 83 -4.49 -4.22 8.00
CA ALA A 83 -5.10 -3.36 6.99
C ALA A 83 -4.05 -2.56 6.20
N GLN A 84 -3.06 -1.96 6.86
CA GLN A 84 -2.01 -1.18 6.19
C GLN A 84 -1.13 -2.06 5.30
N VAL A 85 -0.71 -3.23 5.76
CA VAL A 85 0.07 -4.17 4.95
C VAL A 85 -0.74 -4.58 3.72
N ALA A 86 -1.98 -5.04 3.91
CA ALA A 86 -2.86 -5.43 2.83
C ALA A 86 -3.07 -4.29 1.82
N TYR A 87 -3.27 -3.06 2.31
CA TYR A 87 -3.42 -1.87 1.49
C TYR A 87 -2.16 -1.51 0.70
N HIS A 88 -0.97 -1.55 1.31
CA HIS A 88 0.28 -1.32 0.60
C HIS A 88 0.53 -2.39 -0.48
N HIS A 89 0.24 -3.66 -0.18
CA HIS A 89 0.36 -4.74 -1.16
C HIS A 89 -0.63 -4.57 -2.33
N ALA A 90 -1.90 -4.33 -2.02
CA ALA A 90 -2.94 -4.12 -3.03
C ALA A 90 -2.61 -2.92 -3.93
N THR A 91 -2.18 -1.80 -3.33
CA THR A 91 -1.89 -0.56 -4.06
C THR A 91 -0.65 -0.68 -4.94
N ARG A 92 0.43 -1.31 -4.47
CA ARG A 92 1.61 -1.58 -5.30
C ARG A 92 1.25 -2.48 -6.47
N GLY A 93 0.52 -3.58 -6.23
CA GLY A 93 0.04 -4.46 -7.29
C GLY A 93 -0.83 -3.73 -8.33
N ALA A 94 -1.72 -2.84 -7.90
CA ALA A 94 -2.56 -2.05 -8.78
C ALA A 94 -1.74 -1.06 -9.63
N LEU A 95 -0.73 -0.43 -9.04
CA LEU A 95 0.19 0.48 -9.75
C LEU A 95 1.07 -0.26 -10.75
N ASP A 96 1.56 -1.45 -10.41
CA ASP A 96 2.31 -2.32 -11.32
C ASP A 96 1.44 -2.74 -12.51
N ALA A 97 0.21 -3.20 -12.24
CA ALA A 97 -0.75 -3.53 -13.29
C ALA A 97 -1.06 -2.32 -14.19
N LYS A 98 -1.24 -1.13 -13.60
CA LYS A 98 -1.47 0.11 -14.35
C LYS A 98 -0.28 0.48 -15.23
N ARG A 99 0.95 0.36 -14.73
CA ARG A 99 2.19 0.60 -15.50
C ARG A 99 2.30 -0.38 -16.67
N TRP A 100 2.01 -1.66 -16.43
CA TRP A 100 2.00 -2.68 -17.47
C TRP A 100 0.99 -2.34 -18.58
N LEU A 101 -0.20 -1.86 -18.22
CA LEU A 101 -1.24 -1.45 -19.17
C LEU A 101 -0.88 -0.19 -19.95
N ALA A 102 -0.26 0.80 -19.30
CA ALA A 102 0.11 2.07 -19.93
C ALA A 102 1.02 1.90 -21.15
N GLY A 103 1.90 0.88 -21.13
CA GLY A 103 2.78 0.56 -22.25
C GLY A 103 2.08 -0.03 -23.49
N ARG A 104 0.77 -0.32 -23.43
CA ARG A 104 0.11 -1.19 -24.43
C ARG A 104 -0.97 -0.52 -25.29
N ARG A 105 -1.20 0.81 -25.16
CA ARG A 105 -2.21 1.62 -25.91
C ARG A 105 -3.65 1.05 -25.80
N PRO A 106 -4.72 1.82 -26.09
CA PRO A 106 -6.06 1.37 -25.72
C PRO A 106 -6.52 0.24 -26.64
N ARG A 107 -6.45 -0.99 -26.13
CA ARG A 107 -7.17 -2.14 -26.65
C ARG A 107 -8.28 -2.49 -25.66
N PRO A 108 -9.42 -3.01 -26.13
CA PRO A 108 -10.36 -3.69 -25.24
C PRO A 108 -9.59 -4.70 -24.39
N ILE A 109 -9.79 -4.64 -23.08
CA ILE A 109 -9.15 -5.57 -22.16
C ILE A 109 -9.92 -6.89 -22.24
N ASP A 110 -9.45 -7.77 -23.11
CA ASP A 110 -10.04 -9.05 -23.49
C ASP A 110 -9.33 -10.24 -22.79
N ALA A 111 -9.69 -11.46 -23.18
CA ALA A 111 -9.05 -12.67 -22.65
C ALA A 111 -7.56 -12.73 -23.01
N SER A 112 -7.19 -12.35 -24.24
CA SER A 112 -5.79 -12.36 -24.70
C SER A 112 -4.91 -11.41 -23.87
N THR A 113 -5.46 -10.25 -23.50
CA THR A 113 -4.78 -9.26 -22.66
C THR A 113 -4.54 -9.80 -21.25
N ARG A 114 -5.53 -10.51 -20.67
CA ARG A 114 -5.38 -11.14 -19.35
C ARG A 114 -4.35 -12.26 -19.36
N GLU A 115 -4.35 -13.08 -20.41
CA GLU A 115 -3.35 -14.12 -20.59
C GLU A 115 -1.94 -13.53 -20.75
N ALA A 116 -1.80 -12.49 -21.57
CA ALA A 116 -0.53 -11.78 -21.73
C ALA A 116 -0.05 -11.17 -20.41
N PHE A 117 -0.97 -10.61 -19.60
CA PHE A 117 -0.66 -10.08 -18.28
C PHE A 117 -0.10 -11.16 -17.34
N VAL A 118 -0.73 -12.34 -17.32
CA VAL A 118 -0.30 -13.45 -16.45
C VAL A 118 1.03 -14.07 -16.91
N ARG A 119 1.26 -14.14 -18.23
CA ARG A 119 2.49 -14.73 -18.80
C ARG A 119 3.70 -13.81 -18.76
N ASP A 120 3.50 -12.50 -18.59
CA ASP A 120 4.60 -11.54 -18.59
C ASP A 120 5.43 -11.69 -17.30
N PRO A 121 6.73 -12.05 -17.38
CA PRO A 121 7.56 -12.21 -16.20
C PRO A 121 7.77 -10.91 -15.42
N ALA A 122 7.55 -9.74 -16.03
CA ALA A 122 7.57 -8.45 -15.32
C ALA A 122 6.34 -8.27 -14.42
N VAL A 123 5.28 -9.06 -14.61
CA VAL A 123 4.06 -9.04 -13.79
C VAL A 123 4.16 -10.16 -12.74
N ALA A 124 4.82 -9.85 -11.63
CA ALA A 124 5.01 -10.77 -10.52
C ALA A 124 4.18 -10.37 -9.28
N GLY A 125 4.00 -11.33 -8.36
CA GLY A 125 3.48 -11.11 -7.02
C GLY A 125 2.11 -10.44 -6.98
N ALA A 126 2.01 -9.31 -6.27
CA ALA A 126 0.73 -8.64 -6.01
C ALA A 126 0.04 -8.09 -7.28
N ALA A 127 0.77 -7.88 -8.38
CA ALA A 127 0.19 -7.42 -9.63
C ALA A 127 -0.76 -8.47 -10.25
N GLN A 128 -0.38 -9.76 -10.20
CA GLN A 128 -1.16 -10.86 -10.77
C GLN A 128 -2.56 -10.98 -10.18
N GLN A 129 -2.72 -10.56 -8.92
CA GLN A 129 -3.99 -10.53 -8.22
C GLN A 129 -5.03 -9.57 -8.85
N TRP A 130 -4.61 -8.70 -9.76
CA TRP A 130 -5.46 -7.73 -10.47
C TRP A 130 -5.86 -8.18 -11.88
N ARG A 131 -5.51 -9.41 -12.29
CA ARG A 131 -5.83 -9.99 -13.62
C ARG A 131 -7.28 -9.74 -14.05
N ASP A 132 -8.23 -9.98 -13.17
CA ASP A 132 -9.65 -9.92 -13.54
C ASP A 132 -10.21 -8.49 -13.49
N HIS A 133 -9.47 -7.57 -12.88
CA HIS A 133 -9.83 -6.17 -12.70
C HIS A 133 -9.06 -5.22 -13.64
N LEU A 134 -8.34 -5.73 -14.65
CA LEU A 134 -7.50 -4.90 -15.51
C LEU A 134 -8.27 -3.76 -16.21
N ALA A 135 -9.56 -3.97 -16.54
CA ALA A 135 -10.44 -2.92 -17.07
C ALA A 135 -10.62 -1.75 -16.08
N GLU A 136 -10.89 -2.06 -14.82
CA GLU A 136 -11.02 -1.08 -13.75
C GLU A 136 -9.66 -0.42 -13.45
N ILE A 137 -8.55 -1.14 -13.56
CA ILE A 137 -7.20 -0.54 -13.40
C ILE A 137 -6.87 0.44 -14.53
N ALA A 138 -7.28 0.13 -15.77
CA ALA A 138 -7.08 0.99 -16.93
C ALA A 138 -7.90 2.28 -16.84
N ALA A 139 -9.16 2.16 -16.40
CA ALA A 139 -10.11 3.25 -16.27
C ALA A 139 -10.72 3.27 -14.86
N PRO A 140 -9.95 3.66 -13.83
CA PRO A 140 -10.42 3.56 -12.45
C PRO A 140 -11.53 4.56 -12.14
N PRO A 141 -12.47 4.21 -11.25
CA PRO A 141 -13.53 5.11 -10.81
C PRO A 141 -12.98 6.46 -10.33
N GLY A 142 -13.44 7.55 -10.93
CA GLY A 142 -12.94 8.91 -10.64
C GLY A 142 -11.45 9.12 -10.94
N GLY A 143 -10.84 8.29 -11.79
CA GLY A 143 -9.43 8.36 -12.17
C GLY A 143 -8.44 7.89 -11.10
N ARG A 144 -8.91 7.31 -9.99
CA ARG A 144 -8.08 6.97 -8.82
C ARG A 144 -8.15 5.48 -8.49
N LEU A 145 -7.00 4.87 -8.22
CA LEU A 145 -6.93 3.46 -7.81
C LEU A 145 -7.40 3.22 -6.36
N LEU A 146 -7.43 4.27 -5.54
CA LEU A 146 -7.73 4.18 -4.11
C LEU A 146 -9.05 3.44 -3.79
N PRO A 147 -10.19 3.73 -4.45
CA PRO A 147 -11.44 3.00 -4.20
C PRO A 147 -11.31 1.50 -4.48
N LEU A 148 -10.63 1.11 -5.56
CA LEU A 148 -10.41 -0.29 -5.93
C LEU A 148 -9.55 -1.01 -4.90
N THR A 149 -8.46 -0.38 -4.47
CA THR A 149 -7.55 -0.97 -3.48
C THR A 149 -8.22 -1.12 -2.12
N LEU A 150 -9.02 -0.13 -1.69
CA LEU A 150 -9.76 -0.22 -0.43
C LEU A 150 -10.86 -1.30 -0.49
N ALA A 151 -11.60 -1.41 -1.60
CA ALA A 151 -12.60 -2.45 -1.80
C ALA A 151 -11.99 -3.86 -1.73
N ARG A 152 -10.82 -4.04 -2.33
CA ARG A 152 -10.08 -5.31 -2.27
C ARG A 152 -9.67 -5.67 -0.83
N VAL A 153 -9.11 -4.72 -0.09
CA VAL A 153 -8.69 -4.93 1.31
C VAL A 153 -9.91 -5.21 2.20
N ALA A 154 -11.00 -4.48 2.01
CA ALA A 154 -12.25 -4.66 2.74
C ALA A 154 -12.81 -6.08 2.54
N SER A 155 -12.86 -6.53 1.28
CA SER A 155 -13.26 -7.89 0.93
C SER A 155 -12.35 -8.94 1.56
N ALA A 156 -11.02 -8.75 1.52
CA ALA A 156 -10.06 -9.69 2.11
C ALA A 156 -10.17 -9.78 3.65
N MET A 157 -10.51 -8.67 4.30
CA MET A 157 -10.64 -8.58 5.76
C MET A 157 -12.05 -8.91 6.26
N GLY A 158 -13.04 -9.05 5.37
CA GLY A 158 -14.43 -9.28 5.75
C GLY A 158 -15.08 -8.08 6.45
N VAL A 159 -14.67 -6.86 6.11
CA VAL A 159 -15.17 -5.59 6.67
C VAL A 159 -15.62 -4.65 5.56
N THR A 160 -16.19 -3.50 5.90
CA THR A 160 -16.59 -2.46 4.95
C THR A 160 -15.40 -1.62 4.47
N VAL A 161 -15.58 -0.96 3.32
CA VAL A 161 -14.61 0.02 2.81
C VAL A 161 -14.41 1.19 3.79
N ALA A 162 -15.46 1.59 4.50
CA ALA A 162 -15.38 2.64 5.51
C ALA A 162 -14.48 2.21 6.67
N GLU A 163 -14.65 1.00 7.21
CA GLU A 163 -13.80 0.48 8.28
C GLU A 163 -12.33 0.37 7.86
N VAL A 164 -12.04 -0.14 6.66
CA VAL A 164 -10.65 -0.16 6.16
C VAL A 164 -10.08 1.24 6.05
N ARG A 165 -10.88 2.21 5.58
CA ARG A 165 -10.44 3.58 5.43
C ARG A 165 -10.00 4.18 6.76
N GLU A 166 -10.76 3.95 7.83
CA GLU A 166 -10.40 4.39 9.19
C GLU A 166 -9.14 3.71 9.73
N LEU A 167 -8.89 2.45 9.35
CA LEU A 167 -7.70 1.70 9.75
C LEU A 167 -6.43 2.16 9.02
N VAL A 168 -6.52 2.52 7.74
CA VAL A 168 -5.35 2.79 6.89
C VAL A 168 -5.05 4.26 6.66
N LEU A 169 -6.06 5.13 6.65
CA LEU A 169 -5.89 6.56 6.41
C LEU A 169 -6.10 7.33 7.71
N PRO A 170 -5.05 8.01 8.23
CA PRO A 170 -5.22 9.00 9.29
C PRO A 170 -5.84 10.31 8.79
#